data_AF-T0HI75-F1
#
_entry.id   AF-T0HI75-F1
#
_cell.length_a   1.000
_cell.length_b   1.000
_cell.length_c   1.000
_cell.angle_alpha   90.00
_cell.angle_beta   90.00
_cell.angle_gamma   90.00
#
_symmetry.space_group_name_H-M   'P 1'
#
loop_
_entity.id
_entity.type
_entity.pdbx_description
1 polymer ?
#
loop_
_entity_poly.entity_id
_entity_poly.type
_entity_poly.pdbx_seq_one_letter_code
_entity_poly.pdbx_strand_id
1 'polypeptide(L)'
;MKERPKFRTRIPTAEHFQQVARNMQDYIESRKGASTDPLADGYTHEEIACNRGPTYQFLGKLLGEHTTNPKRDRAKWTEIRLWETPSGKWVAESAGCSDEPGHVDIADAAVIAGDQDGRSMEFQAMDFWGWSSPAKALAKRLGWNLVVRVD
;
A
#
# COMPACT_ATOMS: atom_id res chain seq x y z
N MET A 1 -5.84 46.41 37.64
CA MET A 1 -6.59 45.35 36.93
C MET A 1 -6.16 45.39 35.47
N LYS A 2 -5.56 44.31 34.93
CA LYS A 2 -5.17 44.20 33.51
C LYS A 2 -6.26 43.42 32.76
N GLU A 3 -6.92 44.04 31.80
CA GLU A 3 -7.92 43.37 30.95
C GLU A 3 -7.24 42.36 30.00
N ARG A 4 -7.82 41.15 29.90
CA ARG A 4 -7.36 40.11 28.96
C ARG A 4 -8.03 40.32 27.59
N PRO A 5 -7.30 40.16 26.46
CA PRO A 5 -7.89 40.28 25.14
C PRO A 5 -8.84 39.12 24.84
N LYS A 6 -10.04 39.44 24.35
CA LYS A 6 -11.05 38.47 23.89
C LYS A 6 -10.60 37.85 22.57
N PHE A 7 -10.31 36.56 22.57
CA PHE A 7 -10.10 35.79 21.34
C PHE A 7 -11.41 35.69 20.56
N ARG A 8 -11.48 36.35 19.39
CA ARG A 8 -12.53 36.11 18.39
C ARG A 8 -12.16 34.87 17.58
N THR A 9 -12.80 33.74 17.88
CA THR A 9 -12.79 32.57 17.00
C THR A 9 -13.51 32.94 15.70
N ARG A 10 -12.77 33.07 14.59
CA ARG A 10 -13.39 33.18 13.26
C ARG A 10 -13.96 31.81 12.91
N ILE A 11 -15.29 31.70 12.92
CA ILE A 11 -15.99 30.52 12.42
C ILE A 11 -15.74 30.48 10.91
N PRO A 12 -15.21 29.38 10.35
CA PRO A 12 -15.00 29.26 8.91
C PRO A 12 -16.34 29.39 8.18
N THR A 13 -16.39 30.23 7.16
CA THR A 13 -17.60 30.46 6.35
C THR A 13 -17.86 29.26 5.43
N ALA A 14 -19.10 29.11 4.94
CA ALA A 14 -19.45 28.07 3.97
C ALA A 14 -18.55 28.08 2.72
N GLU A 15 -18.10 29.27 2.31
CA GLU A 15 -17.15 29.46 1.20
C GLU A 15 -15.78 28.84 1.49
N HIS A 16 -15.32 28.87 2.74
CA HIS A 16 -14.07 28.23 3.15
C HIS A 16 -14.17 26.71 3.01
N PHE A 17 -15.28 26.11 3.44
CA PHE A 17 -15.51 24.67 3.27
C PHE A 17 -15.64 24.26 1.79
N GLN A 18 -16.28 25.09 0.96
CA GLN A 18 -16.37 24.85 -0.47
C GLN A 18 -15.01 25.00 -1.19
N GLN A 19 -14.15 25.90 -0.73
CA GLN A 19 -12.79 26.04 -1.26
C GLN A 19 -11.90 24.86 -0.85
N VAL A 20 -12.00 24.40 0.40
CA VAL A 20 -11.26 23.23 0.88
C VAL A 20 -11.72 21.97 0.14
N ALA A 21 -13.02 21.79 -0.06
CA ALA A 21 -13.56 20.68 -0.83
C ALA A 21 -13.04 20.67 -2.28
N ARG A 22 -13.06 21.83 -2.96
CA ARG A 22 -12.49 21.97 -4.31
C ARG A 22 -10.99 21.68 -4.36
N ASN A 23 -10.21 22.26 -3.45
CA ASN A 23 -8.76 21.99 -3.38
C ASN A 23 -8.47 20.50 -3.13
N MET A 24 -9.31 19.82 -2.33
CA MET A 24 -9.17 18.39 -2.06
C MET A 24 -9.58 17.55 -3.28
N GLN A 25 -10.58 17.99 -4.04
CA GLN A 25 -11.01 17.36 -5.28
C GLN A 25 -9.96 17.52 -6.38
N ASP A 26 -9.39 18.72 -6.54
CA ASP A 26 -8.28 19.00 -7.46
C ASP A 26 -7.03 18.19 -7.08
N TYR A 27 -6.76 18.01 -5.78
CA TYR A 27 -5.68 17.15 -5.30
C TYR A 27 -5.93 15.68 -5.64
N ILE A 28 -7.16 15.17 -5.43
CA ILE A 28 -7.55 13.81 -5.79
C ILE A 28 -7.51 13.59 -7.30
N GLU A 29 -7.92 14.57 -8.10
CA GLU A 29 -7.88 14.52 -9.56
C GLU A 29 -6.45 14.60 -10.10
N SER A 30 -5.57 15.41 -9.49
CA SER A 30 -4.15 15.45 -9.84
C SER A 30 -3.43 14.12 -9.54
N ARG A 31 -3.89 13.38 -8.52
CA ARG A 31 -3.40 12.04 -8.16
C ARG A 31 -3.91 10.93 -9.09
N LYS A 32 -5.05 11.13 -9.76
CA LYS A 32 -5.55 10.19 -10.79
C LYS A 32 -4.72 10.20 -12.08
N GLY A 33 -3.74 11.09 -12.20
CA GLY A 33 -2.83 11.21 -13.33
C GLY A 33 -1.43 10.63 -13.14
N ALA A 34 -1.17 9.83 -12.10
CA ALA A 34 0.05 9.02 -12.07
C ALA A 34 -0.03 8.01 -13.23
N SER A 35 0.69 8.29 -14.31
CA SER A 35 0.63 7.52 -15.55
C SER A 35 0.92 6.05 -15.25
N THR A 36 -0.11 5.23 -15.38
CA THR A 36 -0.02 3.76 -15.43
C THR A 36 0.34 3.29 -16.84
N ASP A 37 0.99 4.14 -17.63
CA ASP A 37 1.50 3.75 -18.93
C ASP A 37 2.72 2.86 -18.68
N PRO A 38 2.68 1.57 -19.07
CA PRO A 38 3.82 0.70 -18.91
C PRO A 38 4.99 1.28 -19.71
N LEU A 39 6.13 1.47 -19.02
CA LEU A 39 7.41 1.67 -19.70
C LEU A 39 7.69 0.45 -20.59
N ALA A 40 8.58 0.59 -21.56
CA ALA A 40 8.84 -0.41 -22.61
C ALA A 40 9.09 -1.86 -22.10
N ASP A 41 9.47 -2.01 -20.83
CA ASP A 41 9.79 -3.29 -20.18
C ASP A 41 8.70 -3.83 -19.23
N GLY A 42 7.50 -3.23 -19.22
CA GLY A 42 6.36 -3.66 -18.39
C GLY A 42 6.43 -3.18 -16.94
N TYR A 43 7.23 -2.16 -16.65
CA TYR A 43 7.26 -1.48 -15.36
C TYR A 43 6.31 -0.28 -15.35
N THR A 44 5.64 -0.07 -14.22
CA THR A 44 4.74 1.04 -13.96
C THR A 44 5.23 1.84 -12.75
N HIS A 45 4.87 3.13 -12.70
CA HIS A 45 5.07 3.94 -11.49
C HIS A 45 4.06 3.54 -10.44
N GLU A 46 4.55 3.05 -9.31
CA GLU A 46 3.75 2.61 -8.18
C GLU A 46 3.95 3.56 -6.99
N GLU A 47 2.86 3.80 -6.25
CA GLU A 47 2.90 4.49 -4.97
C GLU A 47 2.10 3.69 -3.92
N ILE A 48 2.74 3.38 -2.79
CA ILE A 48 2.09 2.76 -1.65
C ILE A 48 2.17 3.71 -0.46
N ALA A 49 1.03 4.32 -0.12
CA ALA A 49 0.88 5.16 1.06
C ALA A 49 0.66 4.27 2.29
N CYS A 50 1.75 3.95 3.00
CA CYS A 50 1.65 3.12 4.19
C CYS A 50 0.98 3.88 5.33
N ASN A 51 0.09 3.20 6.07
CA ASN A 51 -0.52 3.74 7.28
C ASN A 51 0.52 3.95 8.39
N ARG A 52 1.55 3.09 8.42
CA ARG A 52 2.68 3.19 9.33
C ARG A 52 3.97 3.19 8.52
N GLY A 53 4.81 4.20 8.72
CA GLY A 53 6.10 4.32 8.05
C GLY A 53 6.06 5.22 6.80
N PRO A 54 7.08 5.10 5.91
CA PRO A 54 7.20 5.96 4.75
C PRO A 54 6.21 5.59 3.65
N THR A 55 5.91 6.57 2.78
CA THR A 55 5.30 6.29 1.48
C THR A 55 6.37 5.74 0.54
N TYR A 56 6.08 4.65 -0.15
CA TYR A 56 6.97 4.05 -1.14
C TYR A 56 6.58 4.53 -2.52
N GLN A 57 7.52 5.10 -3.27
CA GLN A 57 7.38 5.45 -4.68
C GLN A 57 8.47 4.73 -5.47
N PHE A 58 8.09 3.93 -6.47
CA PHE A 58 9.05 3.10 -7.20
C PHE A 58 8.55 2.75 -8.60
N LEU A 59 9.45 2.24 -9.44
CA LEU A 59 9.09 1.53 -10.66
C LEU A 59 8.96 0.05 -10.34
N GLY A 60 7.79 -0.52 -10.61
CA GLY A 60 7.44 -1.89 -10.26
C GLY A 60 6.88 -2.66 -11.44
N LYS A 61 7.23 -3.93 -11.55
CA LYS A 61 6.55 -4.92 -12.36
C LYS A 61 5.86 -5.91 -11.43
N LEU A 62 4.53 -6.00 -11.51
CA LEU A 62 3.77 -6.89 -10.65
C LEU A 62 4.15 -8.36 -10.93
N LEU A 63 4.66 -9.04 -9.91
CA LEU A 63 4.95 -10.48 -9.96
C LEU A 63 3.70 -11.29 -9.66
N GLY A 64 2.89 -10.83 -8.70
CA GLY A 64 1.62 -11.45 -8.38
C GLY A 64 0.86 -10.74 -7.26
N GLU A 65 -0.41 -11.09 -7.15
CA GLU A 65 -1.32 -10.56 -6.15
C GLU A 65 -2.33 -11.63 -5.67
N HIS A 66 -2.88 -11.42 -4.49
CA HIS A 66 -3.93 -12.26 -3.93
C HIS A 66 -4.91 -11.43 -3.09
N THR A 67 -6.20 -11.72 -3.22
CA THR A 67 -7.28 -11.14 -2.41
C THR A 67 -8.03 -12.24 -1.65
N THR A 68 -8.40 -11.96 -0.39
CA THR A 68 -9.28 -12.84 0.39
C THR A 68 -10.77 -12.70 0.06
N ASN A 69 -11.11 -11.79 -0.86
CA ASN A 69 -12.49 -11.49 -1.27
C ASN A 69 -12.66 -11.46 -2.81
N PRO A 70 -12.35 -12.57 -3.51
CA PRO A 70 -12.42 -12.60 -4.98
C PRO A 70 -13.84 -12.41 -5.54
N LYS A 71 -14.86 -12.72 -4.74
CA LYS A 71 -16.28 -12.57 -5.12
C LYS A 71 -16.87 -11.22 -4.75
N ARG A 72 -16.12 -10.37 -4.03
CA ARG A 72 -16.59 -9.08 -3.50
C ARG A 72 -17.88 -9.20 -2.67
N ASP A 73 -17.97 -10.26 -1.87
CA ASP A 73 -19.12 -10.55 -1.01
C ASP A 73 -18.88 -10.19 0.47
N ARG A 74 -17.66 -9.78 0.81
CA ARG A 74 -17.28 -9.33 2.16
C ARG A 74 -17.02 -7.84 2.20
N ALA A 75 -17.47 -7.17 3.26
CA ALA A 75 -17.23 -5.74 3.48
C ALA A 75 -15.79 -5.42 3.96
N LYS A 76 -15.04 -6.45 4.39
CA LYS A 76 -13.64 -6.35 4.85
C LYS A 76 -12.84 -7.49 4.27
N TRP A 77 -11.65 -7.19 3.76
CA TRP A 77 -10.75 -8.18 3.18
C TRP A 77 -9.30 -7.76 3.24
N THR A 78 -8.42 -8.62 2.73
CA THR A 78 -6.99 -8.38 2.66
C THR A 78 -6.55 -8.59 1.23
N GLU A 79 -5.74 -7.66 0.74
CA GLU A 79 -5.03 -7.75 -0.52
C GLU A 79 -3.53 -7.78 -0.22
N ILE A 80 -2.80 -8.65 -0.92
CA ILE A 80 -1.34 -8.66 -0.88
C ILE A 80 -0.83 -8.63 -2.31
N ARG A 81 0.28 -7.92 -2.51
CA ARG A 81 0.91 -7.72 -3.82
C ARG A 81 2.42 -7.78 -3.68
N LEU A 82 3.06 -8.26 -4.73
CA LEU A 82 4.51 -8.32 -4.85
C LEU A 82 4.94 -7.76 -6.19
N TRP A 83 5.87 -6.82 -6.17
CA TRP A 83 6.47 -6.24 -7.37
C TRP A 83 7.96 -6.49 -7.40
N GLU A 84 8.49 -6.64 -8.60
CA GLU A 84 9.92 -6.56 -8.90
C GLU A 84 10.28 -5.15 -9.34
N THR A 85 11.40 -4.63 -8.85
CA THR A 85 11.96 -3.35 -9.29
C THR A 85 13.03 -3.58 -10.37
N PRO A 86 13.39 -2.58 -11.20
CA PRO A 86 14.47 -2.72 -12.18
C PRO A 86 15.82 -3.13 -11.59
N SER A 87 16.02 -2.90 -10.29
CA SER A 87 17.24 -3.31 -9.57
C SER A 87 17.24 -4.77 -9.11
N GLY A 88 16.19 -5.54 -9.42
CA GLY A 88 16.01 -6.93 -8.97
C GLY A 88 15.53 -7.08 -7.52
N LYS A 89 15.34 -5.97 -6.79
CA LYS A 89 14.71 -5.98 -5.46
C LYS A 89 13.20 -6.16 -5.58
N TRP A 90 12.56 -6.67 -4.53
CA TRP A 90 11.11 -6.74 -4.46
C TRP A 90 10.52 -5.71 -3.51
N VAL A 91 9.27 -5.33 -3.77
CA VAL A 91 8.42 -4.60 -2.83
C VAL A 91 7.25 -5.50 -2.49
N ALA A 92 7.02 -5.76 -1.21
CA ALA A 92 5.87 -6.52 -0.72
C ALA A 92 4.88 -5.56 -0.06
N GLU A 93 3.60 -5.65 -0.43
CA GLU A 93 2.49 -4.89 0.17
C GLU A 93 1.52 -5.84 0.86
N SER A 94 0.95 -5.37 1.97
CA SER A 94 -0.27 -5.91 2.55
C SER A 94 -1.25 -4.76 2.82
N ALA A 95 -2.45 -4.87 2.26
CA ALA A 95 -3.53 -3.91 2.44
C ALA A 95 -4.73 -4.57 3.12
N GLY A 96 -5.18 -3.99 4.24
CA GLY A 96 -6.49 -4.25 4.82
C GLY A 96 -7.52 -3.32 4.18
N CYS A 97 -8.49 -3.88 3.48
CA CYS A 97 -9.46 -3.14 2.69
C CYS A 97 -10.86 -3.18 3.32
N SER A 98 -11.65 -2.12 3.12
CA SER A 98 -13.05 -2.10 3.57
C SER A 98 -13.97 -1.22 2.74
N ASP A 99 -15.16 -1.74 2.44
CA ASP A 99 -16.26 -0.98 1.79
C ASP A 99 -17.21 -0.32 2.81
N GLU A 100 -16.92 -0.41 4.11
CA GLU A 100 -17.77 0.18 5.15
C GLU A 100 -17.64 1.71 5.15
N PRO A 101 -18.76 2.47 5.26
CA PRO A 101 -18.71 3.92 5.27
C PRO A 101 -17.82 4.48 6.39
N GLY A 102 -16.88 5.36 6.02
CA GLY A 102 -15.96 6.01 6.95
C GLY A 102 -14.70 5.21 7.26
N HIS A 103 -14.52 4.02 6.67
CA HIS A 103 -13.27 3.28 6.74
C HIS A 103 -12.33 3.70 5.61
N VAL A 104 -11.02 3.58 5.86
CA VAL A 104 -9.96 3.81 4.88
C VAL A 104 -9.12 2.54 4.78
N ASP A 105 -8.64 2.26 3.57
CA ASP A 105 -7.73 1.15 3.36
C ASP A 105 -6.40 1.41 4.08
N ILE A 106 -5.88 0.37 4.71
CA ILE A 106 -4.66 0.42 5.53
C ILE A 106 -3.62 -0.44 4.83
N ALA A 107 -2.61 0.18 4.25
CA ALA A 107 -1.49 -0.52 3.63
C ALA A 107 -0.24 -0.49 4.52
N ASP A 108 0.52 -1.57 4.49
CA ASP A 108 1.91 -1.64 4.95
C ASP A 108 2.75 -2.20 3.80
N ALA A 109 4.02 -1.77 3.69
CA ALA A 109 4.94 -2.27 2.67
C ALA A 109 6.38 -2.37 3.17
N ALA A 110 7.14 -3.29 2.55
CA ALA A 110 8.55 -3.50 2.81
C ALA A 110 9.34 -3.75 1.51
N VAL A 111 10.59 -3.28 1.48
CA VAL A 111 11.55 -3.60 0.43
C VAL A 111 12.33 -4.85 0.81
N ILE A 112 12.39 -5.80 -0.10
CA ILE A 112 13.08 -7.09 0.05
C ILE A 112 14.28 -7.11 -0.88
N ALA A 113 15.48 -7.35 -0.35
CA ALA A 113 16.74 -7.24 -1.09
C ALA A 113 17.55 -8.54 -1.20
N GLY A 114 17.18 -9.61 -0.49
CA GLY A 114 17.74 -10.96 -0.71
C GLY A 114 19.14 -11.23 -0.15
N ASP A 115 19.68 -10.36 0.69
CA ASP A 115 21.05 -10.47 1.23
C ASP A 115 21.14 -10.19 2.74
N GLN A 116 20.10 -9.62 3.34
CA GLN A 116 19.99 -9.49 4.79
C GLN A 116 19.86 -10.88 5.44
N ASP A 117 20.85 -11.24 6.26
CA ASP A 117 20.93 -12.48 7.04
C ASP A 117 21.03 -13.79 6.23
N GLY A 118 21.40 -13.73 4.94
CA GLY A 118 21.53 -14.92 4.10
C GLY A 118 20.20 -15.63 3.78
N ARG A 119 19.06 -14.96 4.03
CA ARG A 119 17.72 -15.48 3.71
C ARG A 119 17.32 -15.10 2.29
N SER A 120 16.70 -16.04 1.58
CA SER A 120 16.16 -15.76 0.24
C SER A 120 15.02 -14.74 0.30
N MET A 121 14.77 -14.04 -0.81
CA MET A 121 13.75 -12.99 -0.90
C MET A 121 12.35 -13.54 -0.60
N GLU A 122 12.08 -14.80 -0.96
CA GLU A 122 10.82 -15.49 -0.70
C GLU A 122 10.56 -15.59 0.81
N PHE A 123 11.55 -15.99 1.60
CA PHE A 123 11.41 -16.10 3.06
C PHE A 123 11.22 -14.72 3.71
N GLN A 124 11.95 -13.70 3.25
CA GLN A 124 11.79 -12.33 3.76
C GLN A 124 10.40 -11.76 3.46
N ALA A 125 9.85 -12.01 2.26
CA ALA A 125 8.49 -11.61 1.90
C ALA A 125 7.44 -12.34 2.77
N MET A 126 7.66 -13.63 3.03
CA MET A 126 6.79 -14.42 3.91
C MET A 126 6.83 -13.95 5.37
N ASP A 127 8.01 -13.59 5.87
CA ASP A 127 8.18 -13.01 7.21
C ASP A 127 7.43 -11.66 7.32
N PHE A 128 7.54 -10.79 6.31
CA PHE A 128 6.79 -9.54 6.25
C PHE A 128 5.27 -9.78 6.31
N TRP A 129 4.74 -10.72 5.53
CA TRP A 129 3.32 -11.07 5.56
C TRP A 129 2.91 -11.99 6.74
N GLY A 130 3.81 -12.23 7.68
CA GLY A 130 3.56 -13.03 8.88
C GLY A 130 3.12 -14.46 8.61
N TRP A 131 3.57 -15.07 7.50
CA TRP A 131 3.22 -16.44 7.11
C TRP A 131 1.71 -16.72 7.03
N SER A 132 0.92 -15.67 6.74
CA SER A 132 -0.54 -15.73 6.69
C SER A 132 -1.07 -16.62 5.56
N SER A 133 -2.33 -17.04 5.66
CA SER A 133 -2.98 -17.86 4.62
C SER A 133 -2.97 -17.21 3.23
N PRO A 134 -3.24 -15.89 3.07
CA PRO A 134 -3.10 -15.18 1.80
C PRO A 134 -1.67 -15.27 1.25
N ALA A 135 -0.66 -15.07 2.10
CA ALA A 135 0.76 -15.14 1.70
C ALA A 135 1.12 -16.52 1.17
N LYS A 136 0.71 -17.58 1.86
CA LYS A 136 0.91 -18.97 1.39
C LYS A 136 0.20 -19.23 0.06
N ALA A 137 -0.99 -18.66 -0.13
CA ALA A 137 -1.73 -18.79 -1.39
C ALA A 137 -1.01 -18.08 -2.54
N LEU A 138 -0.48 -16.87 -2.31
CA LEU A 138 0.33 -16.16 -3.30
C LEU A 138 1.65 -16.90 -3.60
N ALA A 139 2.39 -17.34 -2.57
CA ALA A 139 3.63 -18.10 -2.73
C ALA A 139 3.42 -19.37 -3.57
N LYS A 140 2.32 -20.11 -3.34
CA LYS A 140 1.95 -21.27 -4.16
C LYS A 140 1.69 -20.88 -5.63
N ARG A 141 1.02 -19.76 -5.89
CA ARG A 141 0.76 -19.26 -7.25
C ARG A 141 2.04 -18.84 -7.96
N LEU A 142 3.01 -18.31 -7.22
CA LEU A 142 4.33 -17.93 -7.73
C LEU A 142 5.29 -19.13 -7.86
N GLY A 143 4.87 -20.33 -7.45
CA GLY A 143 5.70 -21.54 -7.55
C GLY A 143 6.85 -21.60 -6.54
N TRP A 144 6.77 -20.87 -5.43
CA TRP A 144 7.83 -20.84 -4.42
C TRP A 144 7.94 -22.17 -3.67
N ASN A 145 9.17 -22.61 -3.43
CA ASN A 145 9.48 -23.79 -2.62
C ASN A 145 9.92 -23.38 -1.21
N LEU A 146 8.95 -23.25 -0.30
CA LEU A 146 9.17 -22.82 1.09
C LEU A 146 9.40 -24.01 2.03
N VAL A 147 10.43 -24.82 1.77
CA VAL A 147 10.79 -26.00 2.58
C VAL A 147 12.12 -25.75 3.29
N VAL A 148 12.12 -25.87 4.61
CA VAL A 148 13.34 -25.89 5.45
C VAL A 148 13.60 -27.33 5.87
N ARG A 149 14.82 -27.82 5.61
CA ARG A 149 15.28 -29.13 6.11
C ARG A 149 16.08 -28.87 7.38
N VAL A 150 15.78 -29.66 8.42
CA VAL A 150 16.49 -29.64 9.70
C VAL A 150 17.07 -31.04 9.88
N ASP A 151 18.35 -31.11 10.25
CA ASP A 151 19.09 -32.33 10.56
C ASP A 151 18.97 -32.76 12.03
#